data_AF-A0A9E4ULN5-F1
#
_entry.id   AF-A0A9E4ULN5-F1
#
_cell.length_a   1.000
_cell.length_b   1.000
_cell.length_c   1.000
_cell.angle_alpha   90.00
_cell.angle_beta   90.00
_cell.angle_gamma   90.00
#
_symmetry.space_group_name_H-M   'P 1'
#
loop_
_entity.id
_entity.type
_entity.pdbx_description
1 polymer ?
#
loop_
_entity_poly.entity_id
_entity_poly.type
_entity_poly.pdbx_seq_one_letter_code
_entity_poly.pdbx_strand_id
1 'polypeptide(L)'
;MKMYIGGKWLDKPETIPVLNPFDQSVIDTVPRGTSADVEAAITSAVRGAAIMAKLPAYERYAILRRAADLMAERLEDLGQTITKEEGKVIAEGRGEVGRAIQTITLSAEEAKRLHGETVPLDAAPGYVNQFGFTIRVPVGVVAAIAPFNFPLNLVCHKVGPALAAGNAVVLKPAGDTPLSALKLTEILLEAGLPEEAIQCVTGPGGEIGDTLTGDPRVRKITFTGSMEVGERICRNAGIKKVTMELGSNSPLIVMSDADIEKVAAATVASGFANAGQVCISTQRVLADRSIYADLLDALVAPTEAFTLGNPLDESIRMGPMIRES
;
A
#
# COMPACT_ATOMS: atom_id res chain seq x y z
N MET A 1 -5.10 3.16 18.65
CA MET A 1 -4.47 4.34 18.03
C MET A 1 -5.53 5.33 17.54
N LYS A 2 -5.23 6.62 17.55
CA LYS A 2 -6.12 7.68 17.02
C LYS A 2 -5.98 7.80 15.50
N MET A 3 -6.99 8.33 14.83
CA MET A 3 -6.89 8.68 13.40
C MET A 3 -6.31 10.09 13.23
N TYR A 4 -5.75 10.43 12.07
CA TYR A 4 -5.11 11.74 11.85
C TYR A 4 -5.88 12.58 10.84
N ILE A 5 -6.42 13.71 11.30
CA ILE A 5 -7.24 14.62 10.49
C ILE A 5 -6.96 16.07 10.91
N GLY A 6 -6.69 16.94 9.92
CA GLY A 6 -6.60 18.38 10.12
C GLY A 6 -5.48 18.82 11.05
N GLY A 7 -4.33 18.13 11.01
CA GLY A 7 -3.20 18.41 11.88
C GLY A 7 -3.28 17.75 13.27
N LYS A 8 -4.31 16.93 13.52
CA LYS A 8 -4.60 16.42 14.86
C LYS A 8 -4.86 14.92 14.88
N TRP A 9 -4.38 14.29 15.94
CA TRP A 9 -4.77 12.94 16.32
C TRP A 9 -6.14 12.97 17.01
N LEU A 10 -7.16 12.49 16.30
CA LEU A 10 -8.55 12.49 16.74
C LEU A 10 -8.96 11.12 17.27
N ASP A 11 -9.72 11.16 18.37
CA ASP A 11 -10.31 10.01 19.01
C ASP A 11 -11.84 10.08 18.93
N LYS A 12 -12.54 8.95 19.10
CA LYS A 12 -14.01 8.89 19.08
C LYS A 12 -14.55 7.90 20.11
N PRO A 13 -15.75 8.14 20.67
CA PRO A 13 -16.40 7.18 21.57
C PRO A 13 -16.68 5.82 20.88
N GLU A 14 -17.06 5.86 19.60
CA GLU A 14 -17.26 4.66 18.79
C GLU A 14 -15.94 4.26 18.12
N THR A 15 -15.50 3.04 18.40
CA THR A 15 -14.22 2.49 17.94
C THR A 15 -14.41 1.12 17.30
N ILE A 16 -13.43 0.71 16.50
CA ILE A 16 -13.33 -0.61 15.87
C ILE A 16 -12.16 -1.33 16.54
N PRO A 17 -12.34 -2.57 17.05
CA PRO A 17 -11.22 -3.34 17.58
C PRO A 17 -10.31 -3.82 16.46
N VAL A 18 -9.00 -3.74 16.70
CA VAL A 18 -7.98 -4.39 15.87
C VAL A 18 -7.60 -5.69 16.56
N LEU A 19 -7.93 -6.81 15.93
CA LEU A 19 -7.76 -8.14 16.51
C LEU A 19 -6.46 -8.77 16.03
N ASN A 20 -5.82 -9.52 16.91
CA ASN A 20 -4.75 -10.43 16.52
C ASN A 20 -5.38 -11.67 15.89
N PRO A 21 -5.12 -11.99 14.60
CA PRO A 21 -5.77 -13.11 13.94
C PRO A 21 -5.35 -14.47 14.52
N PHE A 22 -4.22 -14.55 15.23
CA PHE A 22 -3.74 -15.80 15.83
C PHE A 22 -4.55 -16.25 17.05
N ASP A 23 -4.88 -15.32 17.94
CA ASP A 23 -5.52 -15.62 19.24
C ASP A 23 -6.81 -14.84 19.50
N GLN A 24 -7.23 -14.00 18.55
CA GLN A 24 -8.42 -13.14 18.61
C GLN A 24 -8.39 -12.10 19.74
N SER A 25 -7.23 -11.88 20.37
CA SER A 25 -7.08 -10.82 21.37
C SER A 25 -7.14 -9.43 20.73
N VAL A 26 -7.63 -8.45 21.47
CA VAL A 26 -7.62 -7.05 21.03
C VAL A 26 -6.22 -6.46 21.21
N ILE A 27 -5.60 -6.07 20.09
CA ILE A 27 -4.28 -5.41 20.09
C ILE A 27 -4.43 -3.95 20.51
N ASP A 28 -5.40 -3.27 19.89
CA ASP A 28 -5.73 -1.87 20.08
C ASP A 28 -7.13 -1.59 19.49
N THR A 29 -7.61 -0.35 19.60
CA THR A 29 -8.82 0.11 18.91
C THR A 29 -8.50 1.32 18.05
N VAL A 30 -9.30 1.54 16.99
CA VAL A 30 -9.22 2.75 16.15
C VAL A 30 -10.56 3.44 16.08
N PRO A 31 -10.61 4.78 15.93
CA PRO A 31 -11.85 5.51 15.75
C PRO A 31 -12.66 4.98 14.57
N ARG A 32 -13.98 4.86 14.78
CA ARG A 32 -14.91 4.58 13.70
C ARG A 32 -15.23 5.89 12.95
N GLY A 33 -14.44 6.20 11.93
CA GLY A 33 -14.62 7.40 11.11
C GLY A 33 -15.94 7.40 10.35
N THR A 34 -16.48 8.59 10.11
CA THR A 34 -17.73 8.82 9.37
C THR A 34 -17.48 9.64 8.10
N SER A 35 -18.50 9.82 7.26
CA SER A 35 -18.42 10.73 6.11
C SER A 35 -18.04 12.17 6.49
N ALA A 36 -18.42 12.65 7.68
CA ALA A 36 -18.03 13.97 8.16
C ALA A 36 -16.52 14.06 8.45
N ASP A 37 -15.93 12.99 8.96
CA ASP A 37 -14.48 12.91 9.18
C ASP A 37 -13.73 12.90 7.83
N VAL A 38 -14.27 12.21 6.82
CA VAL A 38 -13.73 12.26 5.45
C VAL A 38 -13.81 13.67 4.86
N GLU A 39 -14.92 14.37 5.03
CA GLU A 39 -15.07 15.76 4.58
C GLU A 39 -14.01 16.68 5.22
N ALA A 40 -13.80 16.54 6.53
CA ALA A 40 -12.77 17.28 7.25
C ALA A 40 -11.35 16.95 6.75
N ALA A 41 -11.07 15.66 6.50
CA ALA A 41 -9.80 15.21 5.94
C ALA A 41 -9.57 15.78 4.53
N ILE A 42 -10.56 15.73 3.63
CA ILE A 42 -10.43 16.30 2.28
C ILE A 42 -10.23 17.82 2.35
N THR A 43 -10.98 18.50 3.22
CA THR A 43 -10.82 19.95 3.42
C THR A 43 -9.41 20.31 3.89
N SER A 44 -8.81 19.50 4.77
CA SER A 44 -7.40 19.64 5.16
C SER A 44 -6.47 19.36 3.98
N ALA A 45 -6.66 18.24 3.28
CA ALA A 45 -5.82 17.82 2.17
C ALA A 45 -5.81 18.83 1.00
N VAL A 46 -6.89 19.59 0.79
CA VAL A 46 -6.89 20.68 -0.20
C VAL A 46 -5.88 21.77 0.17
N ARG A 47 -5.78 22.15 1.45
CA ARG A 47 -4.74 23.09 1.92
C ARG A 47 -3.36 22.45 1.79
N GLY A 48 -3.24 21.18 2.20
CA GLY A 48 -2.02 20.40 2.05
C GLY A 48 -1.52 20.32 0.61
N ALA A 49 -2.41 20.15 -0.36
CA ALA A 49 -2.05 20.08 -1.78
C ALA A 49 -1.47 21.40 -2.29
N ALA A 50 -2.02 22.54 -1.83
CA ALA A 50 -1.48 23.86 -2.16
C ALA A 50 -0.10 24.12 -1.54
N ILE A 51 0.15 23.59 -0.34
CA ILE A 51 1.47 23.64 0.32
C ILE A 51 2.46 22.75 -0.44
N MET A 52 2.10 21.48 -0.65
CA MET A 52 2.97 20.48 -1.30
C MET A 52 3.33 20.85 -2.74
N ALA A 53 2.42 21.49 -3.49
CA ALA A 53 2.69 21.95 -4.84
C ALA A 53 3.77 23.05 -4.91
N LYS A 54 3.96 23.82 -3.83
CA LYS A 54 5.00 24.85 -3.73
C LYS A 54 6.31 24.32 -3.14
N LEU A 55 6.26 23.16 -2.48
CA LEU A 55 7.41 22.57 -1.82
C LEU A 55 8.45 22.12 -2.87
N PRO A 56 9.69 22.61 -2.84
CA PRO A 56 10.72 22.23 -3.80
C PRO A 56 11.00 20.72 -3.80
N ALA A 57 11.42 20.19 -4.95
CA ALA A 57 11.72 18.76 -5.12
C ALA A 57 12.74 18.22 -4.10
N TYR A 58 13.75 19.01 -3.73
CA TYR A 58 14.78 18.59 -2.76
C TYR A 58 14.22 18.49 -1.33
N GLU A 59 13.24 19.33 -0.96
CA GLU A 59 12.60 19.27 0.36
C GLU A 59 11.71 18.03 0.46
N ARG A 60 10.96 17.72 -0.61
CA ARG A 60 10.18 16.48 -0.70
C ARG A 60 11.08 15.24 -0.62
N TYR A 61 12.23 15.27 -1.29
CA TYR A 61 13.27 14.24 -1.15
C TYR A 61 13.74 14.12 0.30
N ALA A 62 14.10 15.23 0.96
CA ALA A 62 14.65 15.21 2.31
C ALA A 62 13.64 14.65 3.34
N ILE A 63 12.37 15.03 3.24
CA ILE A 63 11.29 14.51 4.08
C ILE A 63 11.14 12.99 3.88
N LEU A 64 11.00 12.53 2.64
CA LEU A 64 10.81 11.10 2.37
C LEU A 64 12.05 10.27 2.74
N ARG A 65 13.26 10.79 2.50
CA ARG A 65 14.51 10.15 2.93
C ARG A 65 14.55 9.99 4.45
N ARG A 66 14.27 11.07 5.20
CA ARG A 66 14.21 11.03 6.66
C ARG A 66 13.14 10.07 7.18
N ALA A 67 11.97 10.03 6.54
CA ALA A 67 10.92 9.07 6.90
C ALA A 67 11.41 7.62 6.73
N ALA A 68 12.09 7.31 5.63
CA ALA A 68 12.66 5.98 5.42
C ALA A 68 13.78 5.64 6.42
N ASP A 69 14.57 6.62 6.88
CA ASP A 69 15.57 6.41 7.92
C ASP A 69 14.91 6.12 9.29
N LEU A 70 13.87 6.89 9.66
CA LEU A 70 13.07 6.65 10.87
C LEU A 70 12.35 5.28 10.83
N MET A 71 11.87 4.85 9.66
CA MET A 71 11.32 3.50 9.48
C MET A 71 12.38 2.42 9.72
N ALA A 72 13.63 2.64 9.30
CA ALA A 72 14.72 1.71 9.55
C ALA A 72 15.07 1.64 11.04
N GLU A 73 15.09 2.77 11.74
CA GLU A 73 15.27 2.83 13.20
C GLU A 73 14.14 2.10 13.96
N ARG A 74 12.92 2.10 13.42
CA ARG A 74 11.73 1.47 14.00
C ARG A 74 11.36 0.13 13.37
N LEU A 75 12.29 -0.50 12.65
CA LEU A 75 12.00 -1.69 11.84
C LEU A 75 11.36 -2.81 12.65
N GLU A 76 11.88 -3.07 13.85
CA GLU A 76 11.38 -4.13 14.72
C GLU A 76 9.95 -3.84 15.22
N ASP A 77 9.70 -2.61 15.67
CA ASP A 77 8.38 -2.19 16.14
C ASP A 77 7.33 -2.25 15.02
N LEU A 78 7.68 -1.78 13.81
CA LEU A 78 6.82 -1.89 12.64
C LEU A 78 6.58 -3.36 12.25
N GLY A 79 7.62 -4.20 12.26
CA GLY A 79 7.52 -5.62 11.93
C GLY A 79 6.63 -6.38 12.91
N GLN A 80 6.76 -6.13 14.21
CA GLN A 80 5.88 -6.70 15.23
C GLN A 80 4.44 -6.17 15.11
N THR A 81 4.26 -4.90 14.76
CA THR A 81 2.92 -4.32 14.54
C THR A 81 2.22 -5.04 13.40
N ILE A 82 2.88 -5.16 12.24
CA ILE A 82 2.37 -5.87 11.07
C ILE A 82 2.03 -7.32 11.43
N THR A 83 2.96 -8.02 12.09
CA THR A 83 2.78 -9.43 12.48
C THR A 83 1.55 -9.61 13.38
N LYS A 84 1.37 -8.72 14.37
CA LYS A 84 0.25 -8.79 15.30
C LYS A 84 -1.08 -8.50 14.62
N GLU A 85 -1.18 -7.45 13.82
CA GLU A 85 -2.46 -7.05 13.22
C GLU A 85 -2.85 -7.87 11.99
N GLU A 86 -1.88 -8.41 11.25
CA GLU A 86 -2.13 -9.09 9.97
C GLU A 86 -2.00 -10.61 10.04
N GLY A 87 -1.09 -11.13 10.88
CA GLY A 87 -0.90 -12.55 11.11
C GLY A 87 0.32 -13.17 10.43
N LYS A 88 0.96 -12.53 9.45
CA LYS A 88 2.22 -13.07 8.88
C LYS A 88 3.31 -13.26 9.92
N VAL A 89 4.18 -14.24 9.68
CA VAL A 89 5.31 -14.53 10.56
C VAL A 89 6.26 -13.33 10.66
N ILE A 90 6.93 -13.17 11.81
CA ILE A 90 7.78 -12.00 12.10
C ILE A 90 8.87 -11.75 11.06
N ALA A 91 9.40 -12.82 10.45
CA ALA A 91 10.35 -12.71 9.35
C ALA A 91 9.74 -12.00 8.13
N GLU A 92 8.50 -12.33 7.77
CA GLU A 92 7.76 -11.66 6.68
C GLU A 92 7.35 -10.23 7.07
N GLY A 93 6.96 -10.00 8.32
CA GLY A 93 6.68 -8.66 8.85
C GLY A 93 7.89 -7.73 8.72
N ARG A 94 9.07 -8.15 9.19
CA ARG A 94 10.34 -7.43 9.03
C ARG A 94 10.70 -7.23 7.56
N GLY A 95 10.52 -8.27 6.74
CA GLY A 95 10.77 -8.22 5.30
C GLY A 95 9.90 -7.19 4.59
N GLU A 96 8.62 -7.08 4.98
CA GLU A 96 7.72 -6.05 4.46
C GLU A 96 8.20 -4.63 4.83
N VAL A 97 8.65 -4.40 6.07
CA VAL A 97 9.20 -3.11 6.47
C VAL A 97 10.42 -2.73 5.63
N GLY A 98 11.32 -3.68 5.37
CA GLY A 98 12.45 -3.48 4.47
C GLY A 98 12.04 -3.04 3.06
N ARG A 99 11.01 -3.69 2.50
CA ARG A 99 10.43 -3.30 1.19
C ARG A 99 9.75 -1.94 1.23
N ALA A 100 9.09 -1.60 2.33
CA ALA A 100 8.44 -0.30 2.52
C ALA A 100 9.49 0.83 2.58
N ILE A 101 10.60 0.62 3.30
CA ILE A 101 11.76 1.53 3.33
C ILE A 101 12.31 1.74 1.92
N GLN A 102 12.49 0.66 1.15
CA GLN A 102 12.94 0.76 -0.24
C GLN A 102 11.95 1.57 -1.11
N THR A 103 10.66 1.35 -0.94
CA THR A 103 9.61 2.05 -1.70
C THR A 103 9.61 3.56 -1.42
N ILE A 104 9.72 3.95 -0.14
CA ILE A 104 9.82 5.37 0.24
C ILE A 104 11.16 5.97 -0.24
N THR A 105 12.24 5.21 -0.15
CA THR A 105 13.57 5.61 -0.67
C THR A 105 13.51 5.93 -2.16
N LEU A 106 12.99 5.02 -2.97
CA LEU A 106 12.83 5.21 -4.41
C LEU A 106 11.92 6.40 -4.71
N SER A 107 10.82 6.55 -3.97
CA SER A 107 9.93 7.70 -4.10
C SER A 107 10.64 9.02 -3.81
N ALA A 108 11.46 9.07 -2.75
CA ALA A 108 12.26 10.24 -2.41
C ALA A 108 13.17 10.62 -3.58
N GLU A 109 13.92 9.66 -4.10
CA GLU A 109 14.85 9.88 -5.20
C GLU A 109 14.15 10.39 -6.47
N GLU A 110 13.01 9.79 -6.82
CA GLU A 110 12.20 10.17 -7.97
C GLU A 110 11.57 11.56 -7.83
N ALA A 111 11.41 12.09 -6.60
CA ALA A 111 10.96 13.47 -6.39
C ALA A 111 11.84 14.51 -7.11
N LYS A 112 13.14 14.20 -7.32
CA LYS A 112 14.12 15.05 -7.99
C LYS A 112 14.25 14.79 -9.50
N ARG A 113 13.56 13.78 -10.04
CA ARG A 113 13.69 13.33 -11.43
C ARG A 113 12.41 13.51 -12.26
N LEU A 114 11.47 14.31 -11.78
CA LEU A 114 10.25 14.66 -12.50
C LEU A 114 10.56 15.66 -13.64
N HIS A 115 11.03 15.14 -14.77
CA HIS A 115 11.34 15.94 -15.95
C HIS A 115 10.15 16.04 -16.92
N GLY A 116 10.14 17.13 -17.67
CA GLY A 116 9.36 17.28 -18.89
C GLY A 116 10.20 17.01 -20.13
N GLU A 117 9.69 17.41 -21.29
CA GLU A 117 10.32 17.23 -22.59
C GLU A 117 10.14 18.48 -23.44
N THR A 118 11.14 18.80 -24.28
CA THR A 118 11.01 19.84 -25.31
C THR A 118 10.25 19.29 -26.52
N VAL A 119 9.37 20.09 -27.11
CA VAL A 119 8.51 19.69 -28.23
C VAL A 119 8.86 20.51 -29.47
N PRO A 120 9.20 19.88 -30.61
CA PRO A 120 9.44 20.58 -31.86
C PRO A 120 8.11 21.02 -32.47
N LEU A 121 7.75 22.29 -32.28
CA LEU A 121 6.46 22.83 -32.73
C LEU A 121 6.45 23.16 -34.23
N ASP A 122 7.62 23.39 -34.84
CA ASP A 122 7.79 23.71 -36.26
C ASP A 122 7.62 22.51 -37.21
N ALA A 123 7.30 21.33 -36.68
CA ALA A 123 6.91 20.16 -37.47
C ALA A 123 5.54 20.30 -38.17
N ALA A 124 4.81 21.39 -37.93
CA ALA A 124 3.57 21.73 -38.61
C ALA A 124 3.60 23.17 -39.18
N PRO A 125 3.00 23.42 -40.38
CA PRO A 125 2.87 24.78 -40.91
C PRO A 125 2.15 25.71 -39.93
N GLY A 126 2.64 26.95 -39.82
CA GLY A 126 2.06 27.98 -38.95
C GLY A 126 2.66 28.08 -37.54
N TYR A 127 3.62 27.22 -37.19
CA TYR A 127 4.25 27.15 -35.86
C TYR A 127 5.76 27.46 -35.87
N VAL A 128 6.25 28.16 -36.89
CA VAL A 128 7.65 28.58 -37.00
C VAL A 128 8.02 29.53 -35.84
N ASN A 129 9.25 29.39 -35.32
CA ASN A 129 9.79 30.18 -34.19
C ASN A 129 9.04 30.05 -32.85
N GLN A 130 8.32 28.94 -32.62
CA GLN A 130 7.73 28.64 -31.32
C GLN A 130 8.57 27.65 -30.52
N PHE A 131 8.67 27.85 -29.20
CA PHE A 131 9.35 26.94 -28.28
C PHE A 131 8.32 26.21 -27.41
N GLY A 132 8.24 24.89 -27.56
CA GLY A 132 7.34 24.03 -26.80
C GLY A 132 8.10 23.22 -25.75
N PHE A 133 7.52 23.06 -24.57
CA PHE A 133 7.96 22.10 -23.58
C PHE A 133 6.80 21.63 -22.70
N THR A 134 6.97 20.46 -22.09
CA THR A 134 6.05 19.92 -21.08
C THR A 134 6.65 20.06 -19.69
N ILE A 135 5.80 20.04 -18.67
CA ILE A 135 6.21 19.91 -17.26
C ILE A 135 5.30 18.93 -16.54
N ARG A 136 5.80 18.31 -15.48
CA ARG A 136 4.99 17.49 -14.57
C ARG A 136 4.48 18.38 -13.44
N VAL A 137 3.17 18.36 -13.22
CA VAL A 137 2.51 19.07 -12.11
C VAL A 137 1.72 18.07 -11.26
N PRO A 138 1.65 18.27 -9.92
CA PRO A 138 0.82 17.45 -9.06
C PRO A 138 -0.65 17.50 -9.49
N VAL A 139 -1.35 16.39 -9.25
CA VAL A 139 -2.79 16.28 -9.53
C VAL A 139 -3.64 16.93 -8.44
N GLY A 140 -3.09 17.16 -7.25
CA GLY A 140 -3.76 17.78 -6.11
C GLY A 140 -3.97 16.79 -4.98
N VAL A 141 -5.22 16.51 -4.62
CA VAL A 141 -5.56 15.55 -3.56
C VAL A 141 -5.65 14.13 -4.12
N VAL A 142 -4.95 13.20 -3.48
CA VAL A 142 -4.92 11.76 -3.78
C VAL A 142 -5.66 11.00 -2.70
N ALA A 143 -6.67 10.21 -3.06
CA ALA A 143 -7.25 9.20 -2.19
C ALA A 143 -6.46 7.89 -2.33
N ALA A 144 -5.79 7.49 -1.26
CA ALA A 144 -5.03 6.25 -1.17
C ALA A 144 -5.80 5.22 -0.34
N ILE A 145 -6.28 4.15 -0.97
CA ILE A 145 -7.05 3.10 -0.32
C ILE A 145 -6.24 1.80 -0.41
N ALA A 146 -5.85 1.24 0.74
CA ALA A 146 -4.93 0.11 0.84
C ALA A 146 -5.60 -1.14 1.48
N PRO A 147 -5.19 -2.36 1.07
CA PRO A 147 -5.72 -3.62 1.57
C PRO A 147 -4.95 -4.07 2.82
N PHE A 148 -5.36 -5.21 3.39
CA PHE A 148 -4.79 -5.70 4.64
C PHE A 148 -3.46 -6.44 4.49
N ASN A 149 -3.24 -7.10 3.35
CA ASN A 149 -2.25 -8.18 3.22
C ASN A 149 -0.78 -7.73 3.18
N PHE A 150 -0.51 -6.47 2.84
CA PHE A 150 0.79 -5.83 3.02
C PHE A 150 0.53 -4.42 3.53
N PRO A 151 0.14 -4.29 4.80
CA PRO A 151 -0.53 -3.12 5.33
C PRO A 151 0.37 -1.88 5.40
N LEU A 152 1.69 -2.07 5.42
CA LEU A 152 2.65 -0.97 5.36
C LEU A 152 3.16 -0.74 3.93
N ASN A 153 3.59 -1.80 3.23
CA ASN A 153 4.26 -1.63 1.94
C ASN A 153 3.28 -1.14 0.85
N LEU A 154 2.04 -1.63 0.81
CA LEU A 154 1.06 -1.15 -0.18
C LEU A 154 0.54 0.24 0.13
N VAL A 155 0.59 0.68 1.40
CA VAL A 155 0.41 2.10 1.75
C VAL A 155 1.57 2.93 1.19
N CYS A 156 2.82 2.49 1.39
CA CYS A 156 3.99 3.19 0.87
C CYS A 156 3.99 3.33 -0.66
N HIS A 157 3.55 2.30 -1.40
CA HIS A 157 3.39 2.36 -2.86
C HIS A 157 2.38 3.42 -3.34
N LYS A 158 1.55 3.96 -2.45
CA LYS A 158 0.56 5.01 -2.76
C LYS A 158 1.03 6.35 -2.22
N VAL A 159 1.41 6.39 -0.94
CA VAL A 159 1.78 7.61 -0.22
C VAL A 159 3.13 8.15 -0.72
N GLY A 160 4.14 7.30 -0.84
CA GLY A 160 5.49 7.67 -1.29
C GLY A 160 5.49 8.46 -2.61
N PRO A 161 5.02 7.87 -3.73
CA PRO A 161 5.01 8.57 -5.01
C PRO A 161 4.05 9.76 -5.05
N ALA A 162 2.94 9.73 -4.29
CA ALA A 162 2.02 10.88 -4.22
C ALA A 162 2.72 12.11 -3.60
N LEU A 163 3.38 11.92 -2.45
CA LEU A 163 4.13 12.98 -1.78
C LEU A 163 5.34 13.43 -2.61
N ALA A 164 6.08 12.49 -3.22
CA ALA A 164 7.21 12.79 -4.10
C ALA A 164 6.83 13.69 -5.28
N ALA A 165 5.63 13.47 -5.84
CA ALA A 165 5.07 14.28 -6.92
C ALA A 165 4.44 15.61 -6.47
N GLY A 166 4.43 15.92 -5.16
CA GLY A 166 3.91 17.18 -4.63
C GLY A 166 2.40 17.19 -4.38
N ASN A 167 1.80 16.03 -4.14
CA ASN A 167 0.37 15.90 -3.81
C ASN A 167 0.15 15.84 -2.29
N ALA A 168 -1.08 16.09 -1.87
CA ALA A 168 -1.55 15.69 -0.54
C ALA A 168 -2.33 14.38 -0.62
N VAL A 169 -2.36 13.64 0.49
CA VAL A 169 -2.93 12.30 0.54
C VAL A 169 -3.99 12.20 1.63
N VAL A 170 -5.14 11.64 1.27
CA VAL A 170 -6.11 11.09 2.22
C VAL A 170 -6.01 9.58 2.16
N LEU A 171 -5.40 9.00 3.18
CA LEU A 171 -5.15 7.57 3.35
C LEU A 171 -6.34 6.93 4.08
N LYS A 172 -6.84 5.83 3.53
CA LYS A 172 -7.78 4.92 4.16
C LYS A 172 -7.18 3.51 4.16
N PRO A 173 -6.62 3.03 5.29
CA PRO A 173 -6.10 1.67 5.39
C PRO A 173 -7.25 0.65 5.50
N ALA A 174 -6.93 -0.64 5.43
CA ALA A 174 -7.87 -1.69 5.76
C ALA A 174 -8.30 -1.61 7.24
N GLY A 175 -9.50 -2.10 7.56
CA GLY A 175 -10.02 -2.09 8.92
C GLY A 175 -9.31 -3.10 9.82
N ASP A 176 -8.85 -4.22 9.25
CA ASP A 176 -8.17 -5.30 9.97
C ASP A 176 -6.74 -4.89 10.39
N THR A 177 -6.08 -4.04 9.59
CA THR A 177 -4.65 -3.71 9.76
C THR A 177 -4.33 -2.20 9.68
N PRO A 178 -5.00 -1.34 10.48
CA PRO A 178 -4.83 0.11 10.39
C PRO A 178 -3.58 0.64 11.10
N LEU A 179 -2.97 -0.11 12.02
CA LEU A 179 -1.98 0.40 12.97
C LEU A 179 -0.65 0.73 12.27
N SER A 180 -0.17 -0.13 11.38
CA SER A 180 1.05 0.14 10.60
C SER A 180 0.93 1.39 9.72
N ALA A 181 -0.25 1.64 9.14
CA ALA A 181 -0.54 2.86 8.37
C ALA A 181 -0.55 4.13 9.24
N LEU A 182 -1.09 4.04 10.47
CA LEU A 182 -1.07 5.14 11.43
C LEU A 182 0.36 5.43 11.92
N LYS A 183 1.16 4.40 12.19
CA LYS A 183 2.59 4.56 12.52
C LYS A 183 3.39 5.19 11.38
N LEU A 184 3.13 4.82 10.12
CA LEU A 184 3.73 5.51 8.99
C LEU A 184 3.35 6.99 8.95
N THR A 185 2.09 7.32 9.28
CA THR A 185 1.63 8.71 9.35
C THR A 185 2.39 9.49 10.43
N GLU A 186 2.62 8.91 11.62
CA GLU A 186 3.47 9.50 12.67
C GLU A 186 4.90 9.75 12.15
N ILE A 187 5.50 8.75 11.52
CA ILE A 187 6.86 8.85 10.98
C ILE A 187 6.98 9.95 9.92
N LEU A 188 6.00 10.08 9.02
CA LEU A 188 6.00 11.11 7.99
C LEU A 188 5.92 12.53 8.60
N LEU A 189 5.08 12.71 9.62
CA LEU A 189 4.96 13.98 10.34
C LEU A 189 6.27 14.32 11.08
N GLU A 190 6.85 13.35 11.77
CA GLU A 190 8.15 13.50 12.44
C GLU A 190 9.30 13.80 11.46
N ALA A 191 9.22 13.27 10.25
CA ALA A 191 10.15 13.57 9.17
C ALA A 191 10.01 15.01 8.63
N GLY A 192 8.98 15.75 9.04
CA GLY A 192 8.74 17.14 8.67
C GLY A 192 7.74 17.32 7.52
N LEU A 193 6.93 16.30 7.20
CA LEU A 193 5.85 16.46 6.25
C LEU A 193 4.84 17.51 6.77
N PRO A 194 4.37 18.47 5.94
CA PRO A 194 3.33 19.40 6.36
C PRO A 194 2.10 18.67 6.88
N GLU A 195 1.56 19.10 8.02
CA GLU A 195 0.46 18.44 8.73
C GLU A 195 -0.80 18.27 7.86
N GLU A 196 -1.07 19.21 6.96
CA GLU A 196 -2.22 19.12 6.06
C GLU A 196 -1.99 18.17 4.87
N ALA A 197 -0.74 17.78 4.59
CA ALA A 197 -0.39 16.98 3.41
C ALA A 197 -0.71 15.49 3.56
N ILE A 198 -0.91 14.98 4.78
CA ILE A 198 -1.34 13.61 5.04
C ILE A 198 -2.53 13.58 5.98
N GLN A 199 -3.54 12.80 5.64
CA GLN A 199 -4.68 12.49 6.49
C GLN A 199 -4.81 10.97 6.52
N CYS A 200 -5.04 10.36 7.68
CA CYS A 200 -5.25 8.92 7.79
C CYS A 200 -6.57 8.66 8.52
N VAL A 201 -7.59 8.28 7.75
CA VAL A 201 -8.96 8.08 8.24
C VAL A 201 -9.26 6.59 8.37
N THR A 202 -9.58 6.16 9.58
CA THR A 202 -10.03 4.80 9.88
C THR A 202 -11.55 4.72 9.84
N GLY A 203 -12.11 3.57 9.45
CA GLY A 203 -13.55 3.35 9.43
C GLY A 203 -14.01 2.40 8.32
N PRO A 204 -15.28 1.99 8.32
CA PRO A 204 -15.79 0.98 7.40
C PRO A 204 -15.78 1.46 5.95
N GLY A 205 -15.19 0.68 5.03
CA GLY A 205 -15.10 1.03 3.61
C GLY A 205 -16.45 1.28 2.95
N GLY A 206 -17.46 0.49 3.31
CA GLY A 206 -18.82 0.64 2.78
C GLY A 206 -19.52 1.94 3.15
N GLU A 207 -19.05 2.64 4.19
CA GLU A 207 -19.65 3.88 4.68
C GLU A 207 -18.85 5.11 4.24
N ILE A 208 -17.53 5.10 4.42
CA ILE A 208 -16.70 6.29 4.16
C ILE A 208 -16.08 6.31 2.75
N GLY A 209 -16.06 5.16 2.06
CA GLY A 209 -15.38 5.01 0.77
C GLY A 209 -16.03 5.80 -0.36
N ASP A 210 -17.36 5.82 -0.44
CA ASP A 210 -18.07 6.54 -1.49
C ASP A 210 -17.97 8.06 -1.30
N THR A 211 -18.00 8.55 -0.06
CA THR A 211 -17.73 9.97 0.23
C THR A 211 -16.34 10.37 -0.25
N LEU A 212 -15.32 9.57 0.05
CA LEU A 212 -13.94 9.86 -0.34
C LEU A 212 -13.74 9.83 -1.86
N THR A 213 -14.29 8.81 -2.54
CA THR A 213 -14.04 8.59 -3.96
C THR A 213 -14.93 9.44 -4.86
N GLY A 214 -16.10 9.86 -4.38
CA GLY A 214 -17.06 10.70 -5.09
C GLY A 214 -16.67 12.19 -5.10
N ASP A 215 -15.95 12.66 -4.07
CA ASP A 215 -15.67 14.08 -3.89
C ASP A 215 -14.89 14.72 -5.07
N PRO A 216 -15.35 15.84 -5.64
CA PRO A 216 -14.72 16.46 -6.82
C PRO A 216 -13.34 17.09 -6.56
N ARG A 217 -12.98 17.34 -5.30
CA ARG A 217 -11.66 17.90 -4.92
C ARG A 217 -10.56 16.83 -4.96
N VAL A 218 -10.94 15.55 -4.81
CA VAL A 218 -10.04 14.42 -5.05
C VAL A 218 -9.85 14.26 -6.56
N ARG A 219 -8.61 14.36 -7.04
CA ARG A 219 -8.31 14.28 -8.49
C ARG A 219 -7.66 12.98 -8.91
N LYS A 220 -7.23 12.18 -7.94
CA LYS A 220 -6.60 10.88 -8.15
C LYS A 220 -7.06 9.89 -7.09
N ILE A 221 -7.46 8.70 -7.53
CA ILE A 221 -7.71 7.55 -6.67
C ILE A 221 -6.69 6.47 -7.01
N THR A 222 -6.12 5.86 -5.97
CA THR A 222 -5.30 4.65 -6.07
C THR A 222 -5.83 3.63 -5.08
N PHE A 223 -6.35 2.52 -5.61
CA PHE A 223 -6.97 1.46 -4.82
C PHE A 223 -6.29 0.14 -5.10
N THR A 224 -6.10 -0.64 -4.04
CA THR A 224 -5.70 -2.04 -4.14
C THR A 224 -6.68 -2.88 -3.32
N GLY A 225 -7.24 -3.93 -3.92
CA GLY A 225 -8.24 -4.78 -3.27
C GLY A 225 -9.05 -5.61 -4.26
N SER A 226 -10.30 -5.94 -3.93
CA SER A 226 -11.13 -6.81 -4.78
C SER A 226 -11.64 -6.11 -6.04
N MET A 227 -11.89 -6.89 -7.10
CA MET A 227 -12.46 -6.39 -8.35
C MET A 227 -13.81 -5.70 -8.14
N GLU A 228 -14.69 -6.29 -7.34
CA GLU A 228 -16.02 -5.75 -7.03
C GLU A 228 -15.95 -4.34 -6.42
N VAL A 229 -15.07 -4.14 -5.43
CA VAL A 229 -14.88 -2.83 -4.80
C VAL A 229 -14.24 -1.86 -5.79
N GLY A 230 -13.27 -2.31 -6.58
CA GLY A 230 -12.65 -1.51 -7.65
C GLY A 230 -13.66 -0.98 -8.65
N GLU A 231 -14.61 -1.81 -9.09
CA GLU A 231 -15.69 -1.39 -9.99
C GLU A 231 -16.61 -0.35 -9.34
N ARG A 232 -17.01 -0.55 -8.07
CA ARG A 232 -17.82 0.44 -7.33
C ARG A 232 -17.11 1.79 -7.26
N ILE A 233 -15.81 1.79 -6.94
CA ILE A 233 -14.99 3.00 -6.90
C ILE A 233 -14.95 3.67 -8.28
N CYS A 234 -14.71 2.91 -9.36
CA CYS A 234 -14.69 3.45 -10.72
C CYS A 234 -16.01 4.12 -11.09
N ARG A 235 -17.15 3.50 -10.75
CA ARG A 235 -18.48 4.09 -10.99
C ARG A 235 -18.68 5.39 -10.22
N ASN A 236 -18.22 5.44 -8.97
CA ASN A 236 -18.37 6.60 -8.10
C ASN A 236 -17.35 7.73 -8.39
N ALA A 237 -16.21 7.40 -9.01
CA ALA A 237 -15.11 8.35 -9.21
C ALA A 237 -15.43 9.50 -10.17
N GLY A 238 -16.28 9.30 -11.18
CA GLY A 238 -16.46 10.28 -12.26
C GLY A 238 -15.16 10.54 -13.04
N ILE A 239 -14.92 11.77 -13.50
CA ILE A 239 -13.77 12.14 -14.35
C ILE A 239 -12.51 12.42 -13.49
N LYS A 240 -12.01 11.37 -12.82
CA LYS A 240 -10.78 11.39 -12.02
C LYS A 240 -9.73 10.45 -12.61
N LYS A 241 -8.45 10.66 -12.29
CA LYS A 241 -7.44 9.63 -12.58
C LYS A 241 -7.65 8.47 -11.61
N VAL A 242 -7.73 7.24 -12.11
CA VAL A 242 -7.88 6.04 -11.28
C VAL A 242 -6.75 5.05 -11.59
N THR A 243 -6.24 4.38 -10.56
CA THR A 243 -5.31 3.23 -10.71
C THR A 243 -5.83 2.15 -9.79
N MET A 244 -5.94 0.94 -10.33
CA MET A 244 -6.54 -0.20 -9.66
C MET A 244 -5.57 -1.37 -9.73
N GLU A 245 -5.16 -1.86 -8.58
CA GLU A 245 -4.46 -3.15 -8.44
C GLU A 245 -5.46 -4.13 -7.83
N LEU A 246 -5.97 -5.04 -8.65
CA LEU A 246 -7.12 -5.88 -8.27
C LEU A 246 -6.70 -7.34 -8.06
N GLY A 247 -7.69 -8.23 -7.96
CA GLY A 247 -7.44 -9.67 -7.90
C GLY A 247 -6.71 -10.18 -9.15
N SER A 248 -5.82 -11.14 -8.95
CA SER A 248 -5.15 -11.90 -10.02
C SER A 248 -5.55 -13.36 -9.94
N ASN A 249 -5.24 -14.09 -11.02
CA ASN A 249 -5.24 -15.54 -11.06
C ASN A 249 -3.97 -16.04 -11.78
N SER A 250 -2.85 -16.04 -11.05
CA SER A 250 -1.50 -16.20 -11.59
C SER A 250 -1.17 -17.67 -11.93
N PRO A 251 -0.92 -18.00 -13.21
CA PRO A 251 -0.44 -19.31 -13.61
C PRO A 251 1.09 -19.40 -13.54
N LEU A 252 1.59 -20.52 -13.04
CA LEU A 252 2.97 -20.97 -13.22
C LEU A 252 2.96 -22.11 -14.25
N ILE A 253 3.60 -21.91 -15.39
CA ILE A 253 3.69 -22.91 -16.46
C ILE A 253 5.06 -23.60 -16.37
N VAL A 254 5.07 -24.93 -16.19
CA VAL A 254 6.26 -25.75 -16.02
C VAL A 254 6.44 -26.64 -17.24
N MET A 255 7.47 -26.34 -18.03
CA MET A 255 7.82 -27.08 -19.25
C MET A 255 8.62 -28.34 -18.90
N SER A 256 8.65 -29.32 -19.80
CA SER A 256 9.29 -30.64 -19.58
C SER A 256 10.81 -30.58 -19.38
N ASP A 257 11.46 -29.48 -19.77
CA ASP A 257 12.89 -29.23 -19.60
C ASP A 257 13.21 -28.39 -18.35
N ALA A 258 12.22 -28.11 -17.51
CA ALA A 258 12.40 -27.32 -16.30
C ALA A 258 13.18 -28.07 -15.22
N ASP A 259 13.94 -27.31 -14.43
CA ASP A 259 14.60 -27.81 -13.21
C ASP A 259 13.54 -27.96 -12.10
N ILE A 260 13.13 -29.20 -11.84
CA ILE A 260 12.00 -29.53 -10.96
C ILE A 260 12.22 -29.02 -9.54
N GLU A 261 13.43 -29.15 -8.99
CA GLU A 261 13.74 -28.71 -7.63
C GLU A 261 13.64 -27.20 -7.48
N LYS A 262 14.16 -26.45 -8.46
CA LYS A 262 14.03 -24.98 -8.48
C LYS A 262 12.58 -24.55 -8.62
N VAL A 263 11.81 -25.23 -9.47
CA VAL A 263 10.38 -24.94 -9.66
C VAL A 263 9.62 -25.23 -8.38
N ALA A 264 9.86 -26.36 -7.71
CA ALA A 264 9.17 -26.73 -6.48
C ALA A 264 9.45 -25.69 -5.37
N ALA A 265 10.72 -25.33 -5.16
CA ALA A 265 11.10 -24.32 -4.19
C ALA A 265 10.46 -22.94 -4.48
N ALA A 266 10.46 -22.49 -5.73
CA ALA A 266 9.84 -21.23 -6.13
C ALA A 266 8.31 -21.27 -6.00
N THR A 267 7.69 -22.41 -6.31
CA THR A 267 6.24 -22.62 -6.16
C THR A 267 5.84 -22.53 -4.70
N VAL A 268 6.57 -23.21 -3.81
CA VAL A 268 6.29 -23.17 -2.37
C VAL A 268 6.48 -21.73 -1.83
N ALA A 269 7.59 -21.09 -2.17
CA ALA A 269 7.85 -19.71 -1.72
C ALA A 269 6.80 -18.71 -2.22
N SER A 270 6.36 -18.82 -3.48
CA SER A 270 5.40 -17.89 -4.07
C SER A 270 3.93 -18.20 -3.73
N GLY A 271 3.59 -19.48 -3.57
CA GLY A 271 2.23 -19.95 -3.28
C GLY A 271 1.83 -19.79 -1.81
N PHE A 272 2.78 -19.95 -0.90
CA PHE A 272 2.52 -19.96 0.54
C PHE A 272 3.02 -18.73 1.30
N ALA A 273 3.77 -17.81 0.66
CA ALA A 273 4.12 -16.52 1.26
C ALA A 273 2.86 -15.81 1.78
N ASN A 274 2.93 -15.27 2.99
CA ASN A 274 1.78 -14.69 3.69
C ASN A 274 0.53 -15.61 3.71
N ALA A 275 0.73 -16.91 3.93
CA ALA A 275 -0.31 -17.94 3.85
C ALA A 275 -1.11 -17.90 2.53
N GLY A 276 -0.46 -17.51 1.43
CA GLY A 276 -1.07 -17.38 0.11
C GLY A 276 -1.92 -16.12 -0.10
N GLN A 277 -2.02 -15.23 0.90
CA GLN A 277 -2.83 -14.00 0.87
C GLN A 277 -2.14 -12.87 0.08
N VAL A 278 -1.60 -13.18 -1.10
CA VAL A 278 -0.84 -12.25 -1.94
C VAL A 278 -1.47 -12.19 -3.33
N CYS A 279 -1.69 -10.98 -3.85
CA CYS A 279 -2.30 -10.80 -5.17
C CYS A 279 -1.51 -11.47 -6.31
N ILE A 280 -0.19 -11.57 -6.18
CA ILE A 280 0.70 -12.24 -7.14
C ILE A 280 1.08 -13.66 -6.73
N SER A 281 0.40 -14.25 -5.73
CA SER A 281 0.65 -15.64 -5.32
C SER A 281 0.45 -16.59 -6.50
N THR A 282 1.24 -17.66 -6.54
CA THR A 282 1.04 -18.76 -7.50
C THR A 282 -0.25 -19.48 -7.14
N GLN A 283 -1.27 -19.40 -8.01
CA GLN A 283 -2.58 -20.00 -7.76
C GLN A 283 -2.86 -21.23 -8.62
N ARG A 284 -2.25 -21.31 -9.81
CA ARG A 284 -2.40 -22.44 -10.73
C ARG A 284 -1.04 -22.89 -11.20
N VAL A 285 -0.70 -24.14 -10.96
CA VAL A 285 0.51 -24.77 -11.51
C VAL A 285 0.09 -25.65 -12.68
N LEU A 286 0.61 -25.33 -13.87
CA LEU A 286 0.32 -26.03 -15.12
C LEU A 286 1.61 -26.70 -15.59
N ALA A 287 1.73 -28.00 -15.38
CA ALA A 287 2.93 -28.76 -15.72
C ALA A 287 2.74 -29.61 -16.97
N ASP A 288 3.80 -29.78 -17.75
CA ASP A 288 3.86 -30.79 -18.79
C ASP A 288 3.62 -32.19 -18.18
N ARG A 289 2.86 -33.03 -18.89
CA ARG A 289 2.47 -34.35 -18.40
C ARG A 289 3.67 -35.22 -18.05
N SER A 290 4.77 -35.09 -18.78
CA SER A 290 5.97 -35.92 -18.60
C SER A 290 6.66 -35.71 -17.25
N ILE A 291 6.48 -34.55 -16.60
CA ILE A 291 7.12 -34.18 -15.33
C ILE A 291 6.12 -34.04 -14.18
N TYR A 292 4.84 -34.32 -14.41
CA TYR A 292 3.78 -34.05 -13.44
C TYR A 292 3.99 -34.78 -12.12
N ALA A 293 4.32 -36.08 -12.16
CA ALA A 293 4.52 -36.90 -10.97
C ALA A 293 5.75 -36.43 -10.18
N ASP A 294 6.87 -36.24 -10.88
CA ASP A 294 8.13 -35.79 -10.28
C ASP A 294 7.98 -34.40 -9.62
N LEU A 295 7.27 -33.47 -10.29
CA LEU A 295 6.97 -32.16 -9.72
C LEU A 295 6.06 -32.25 -8.49
N LEU A 296 5.04 -33.12 -8.52
CA LEU A 296 4.16 -33.32 -7.37
C LEU A 296 4.95 -33.84 -6.17
N ASP A 297 5.79 -34.85 -6.35
CA ASP A 297 6.61 -35.42 -5.30
C ASP A 297 7.58 -34.38 -4.71
N ALA A 298 8.18 -33.54 -5.56
CA ALA A 298 9.05 -32.44 -5.13
C ALA A 298 8.31 -31.32 -4.37
N LEU A 299 7.00 -31.16 -4.56
CA LEU A 299 6.20 -30.13 -3.87
C LEU A 299 5.69 -30.57 -2.49
N VAL A 300 5.40 -31.87 -2.30
CA VAL A 300 4.76 -32.38 -1.08
C VAL A 300 5.64 -32.14 0.14
N ALA A 301 6.87 -32.65 0.14
CA ALA A 301 7.76 -32.57 1.29
C ALA A 301 8.02 -31.13 1.79
N PRO A 302 8.37 -30.14 0.95
CA PRO A 302 8.55 -28.76 1.41
C PRO A 302 7.25 -28.08 1.85
N THR A 303 6.09 -28.53 1.35
CA THR A 303 4.78 -28.04 1.81
C THR A 303 4.44 -28.59 3.20
N GLU A 304 4.68 -29.88 3.45
CA GLU A 304 4.46 -30.50 4.76
C GLU A 304 5.42 -29.99 5.84
N ALA A 305 6.54 -29.40 5.43
CA ALA A 305 7.54 -28.84 6.34
C ALA A 305 7.13 -27.50 6.98
N PHE A 306 5.99 -26.90 6.60
CA PHE A 306 5.51 -25.67 7.24
C PHE A 306 5.12 -25.91 8.69
N THR A 307 5.75 -25.17 9.60
CA THR A 307 5.36 -25.09 11.00
C THR A 307 4.31 -23.99 11.18
N LEU A 308 3.18 -24.36 11.77
CA LEU A 308 2.08 -23.45 12.10
C LEU A 308 2.12 -23.11 13.59
N GLY A 309 1.85 -21.86 13.94
CA GLY A 309 1.85 -21.44 15.34
C GLY A 309 1.81 -19.93 15.51
N ASN A 310 2.27 -19.47 16.67
CA ASN A 310 2.33 -18.05 16.99
C ASN A 310 3.28 -17.35 15.98
N PRO A 311 2.80 -16.38 15.19
CA PRO A 311 3.62 -15.77 14.14
C PRO A 311 4.79 -14.92 14.69
N LEU A 312 4.81 -14.61 15.99
CA LEU A 312 5.94 -13.95 16.65
C LEU A 312 7.08 -14.90 17.04
N ASP A 313 6.85 -16.22 17.03
CA ASP A 313 7.90 -17.21 17.25
C ASP A 313 8.72 -17.40 15.96
N GLU A 314 10.04 -17.18 16.04
CA GLU A 314 10.94 -17.22 14.88
C GLU A 314 11.06 -18.62 14.24
N SER A 315 10.63 -19.68 14.93
CA SER A 315 10.58 -21.04 14.39
C SER A 315 9.35 -21.33 13.52
N ILE A 316 8.33 -20.46 13.59
CA ILE A 316 7.09 -20.62 12.84
C ILE A 316 7.27 -20.10 11.41
N ARG A 317 6.78 -20.89 10.45
CA ARG A 317 6.98 -20.64 9.01
C ARG A 317 5.72 -20.23 8.28
N MET A 318 4.56 -20.32 8.92
CA MET A 318 3.30 -19.83 8.39
C MET A 318 2.36 -19.40 9.53
N GLY A 319 1.80 -18.20 9.39
CA GLY A 319 0.83 -17.63 10.32
C GLY A 319 -0.63 -17.94 9.95
N PRO A 320 -1.60 -17.45 10.73
CA PRO A 320 -3.02 -17.58 10.41
C PRO A 320 -3.41 -16.79 9.15
N MET A 321 -4.58 -17.11 8.59
CA MET A 321 -5.28 -16.21 7.67
C MET A 321 -5.85 -15.01 8.44
N ILE A 322 -6.10 -13.89 7.74
CA ILE A 322 -6.49 -12.63 8.38
C ILE A 322 -7.83 -12.71 9.16
N ARG A 323 -8.81 -13.48 8.67
CA ARG A 323 -10.12 -13.66 9.31
C ARG A 323 -10.86 -14.88 8.74
N GLU A 324 -11.89 -15.32 9.47
CA GLU A 324 -12.91 -16.23 8.94
C GLU A 324 -13.88 -15.44 8.04
N SER A 325 -13.89 -15.76 6.73
CA SER A 325 -14.75 -15.22 5.65
C SER A 325 -15.26 -13.78 5.79
#